data_AF-A0A519GYT0-F1
#
_entry.id   AF-A0A519GYT0-F1
#
_cell.length_a   1.000
_cell.length_b   1.000
_cell.length_c   1.000
_cell.angle_alpha   90.00
_cell.angle_beta   90.00
_cell.angle_gamma   90.00
#
_symmetry.space_group_name_H-M   'P 1'
#
loop_
_entity.id
_entity.type
_entity.pdbx_description
1 polymer ?
#
loop_
_entity_poly.entity_id
_entity_poly.type
_entity_poly.pdbx_seq_one_letter_code
_entity_poly.pdbx_strand_id
1 'polypeptide(L)'
;MYFDPTWTYLVPDERWFAVENAPTRIAEALISGRPSPWLADSVLTAFTESAGLVGPSVPVRSQVAEVSLRTAARDLDQLTLDRMQAQLEKSLQTARVMGVQMLVDGQPLVAEAVPVRETRVESRSLVLSGEAFGFLSGAELEVIPGLSDAVVEADPVAVEVDADRRSAVVLTATGEVRRVRQDSSWQPLDVRAGLIDPSSDTAGFAYSVPADAPSALFAIGADNVTHEIAGAWPGAAGVSAIRVSRDGTRLAAIVRDGTRPTVVVAGIIRDAAGVPRRLSEPKVLGSLPGEGRGLVWLDGSTLAVLARSDDGAVVIEQSVGGPAVSMRAPDDAVAIAGGNESGTVRVLDASGELFGQRGAAWSPIASDVSLVAVQQGSPD
;
A
#
# COMPACT_ATOMS: atom_id res chain seq x y z
N MET A 1 -11.45 -7.51 6.64
CA MET A 1 -10.53 -7.71 5.50
C MET A 1 -11.35 -8.09 4.29
N TYR A 2 -11.01 -7.54 3.12
CA TYR A 2 -11.64 -7.87 1.84
C TYR A 2 -10.58 -8.35 0.85
N PHE A 3 -10.96 -9.08 -0.18
CA PHE A 3 -10.01 -9.47 -1.22
C PHE A 3 -9.76 -8.32 -2.20
N ASP A 4 -8.56 -8.25 -2.77
CA ASP A 4 -8.35 -7.49 -3.99
C ASP A 4 -9.10 -8.15 -5.18
N PRO A 5 -9.28 -7.47 -6.32
CA PRO A 5 -10.01 -8.03 -7.47
C PRO A 5 -9.43 -9.33 -8.04
N THR A 6 -8.15 -9.63 -7.78
CA THR A 6 -7.50 -10.87 -8.24
C THR A 6 -7.62 -12.03 -7.25
N TRP A 7 -8.19 -11.81 -6.05
CA TRP A 7 -8.27 -12.78 -4.95
C TRP A 7 -6.89 -13.23 -4.41
N THR A 8 -5.86 -12.41 -4.58
CA THR A 8 -4.48 -12.72 -4.19
C THR A 8 -4.12 -12.13 -2.83
N TYR A 9 -4.59 -10.92 -2.55
CA TYR A 9 -4.28 -10.16 -1.35
C TYR A 9 -5.55 -9.93 -0.52
N LEU A 10 -5.37 -9.86 0.80
CA LEU A 10 -6.40 -9.33 1.71
C LEU A 10 -6.09 -7.87 2.02
N VAL A 11 -7.00 -6.99 1.60
CA VAL A 11 -6.97 -5.55 1.78
C VAL A 11 -7.67 -5.17 3.10
N PRO A 12 -6.98 -4.43 4.00
CA PRO A 12 -7.59 -3.94 5.23
C PRO A 12 -8.63 -2.85 4.99
N ASP A 13 -9.82 -3.05 5.58
CA ASP A 13 -10.82 -2.01 5.82
C ASP A 13 -10.83 -1.72 7.32
N GLU A 14 -10.00 -0.78 7.76
CA GLU A 14 -9.86 -0.45 9.18
C GLU A 14 -11.08 0.31 9.71
N ARG A 15 -11.73 -0.29 10.70
CA ARG A 15 -12.94 0.22 11.35
C ARG A 15 -12.80 0.14 12.86
N TRP A 16 -13.35 1.13 13.55
CA TRP A 16 -13.39 1.15 15.00
C TRP A 16 -14.66 0.46 15.50
N PHE A 17 -14.48 -0.57 16.32
CA PHE A 17 -15.55 -1.24 17.05
C PHE A 17 -15.28 -1.09 18.54
N ALA A 18 -16.35 -0.99 19.36
CA ALA A 18 -16.17 -1.14 20.79
C ALA A 18 -15.62 -2.55 21.10
N VAL A 19 -14.79 -2.66 22.16
CA VAL A 19 -14.02 -3.87 22.47
C VAL A 19 -14.90 -5.02 22.96
N GLU A 20 -15.98 -4.71 23.68
CA GLU A 20 -16.95 -5.70 24.17
C GLU A 20 -17.57 -6.46 22.98
N ASN A 21 -17.52 -7.79 22.95
CA ASN A 21 -18.04 -8.59 21.81
C ASN A 21 -17.42 -8.22 20.44
N ALA A 22 -16.15 -7.79 20.42
CA ALA A 22 -15.45 -7.49 19.16
C ALA A 22 -15.54 -8.60 18.09
N PRO A 23 -15.42 -9.91 18.41
CA PRO A 23 -15.57 -10.97 17.41
C PRO A 23 -16.92 -10.91 16.68
N THR A 24 -18.02 -10.75 17.42
CA THR A 24 -19.36 -10.60 16.85
C THR A 24 -19.43 -9.40 15.91
N ARG A 25 -18.97 -8.22 16.35
CA ARG A 25 -19.06 -6.99 15.54
C ARG A 25 -18.23 -7.05 14.27
N ILE A 26 -17.04 -7.65 14.34
CA ILE A 26 -16.17 -7.85 13.18
C ILE A 26 -16.83 -8.80 12.20
N ALA A 27 -17.35 -9.94 12.67
CA ALA A 27 -18.04 -10.91 11.82
C ALA A 27 -19.30 -10.31 11.19
N GLU A 28 -20.14 -9.60 11.95
CA GLU A 28 -21.32 -8.91 11.43
C GLU A 28 -20.95 -7.89 10.34
N ALA A 29 -19.91 -7.08 10.58
CA ALA A 29 -19.46 -6.09 9.62
C ALA A 29 -18.91 -6.69 8.32
N LEU A 30 -18.28 -7.87 8.40
CA LEU A 30 -17.74 -8.59 7.24
C LEU A 30 -18.81 -9.36 6.47
N ILE A 31 -19.69 -10.07 7.17
CA ILE A 31 -20.66 -11.00 6.58
C ILE A 31 -21.90 -10.25 6.08
N SER A 32 -22.43 -9.35 6.90
CA SER A 32 -23.70 -8.65 6.64
C SER A 32 -23.50 -7.19 6.26
N GLY A 33 -22.30 -6.65 6.50
CA GLY A 33 -21.96 -5.28 6.16
C GLY A 33 -21.47 -5.11 4.73
N ARG A 34 -21.10 -3.86 4.41
CA ARG A 34 -20.39 -3.50 3.19
C ARG A 34 -19.00 -2.96 3.58
N PRO A 35 -18.01 -3.05 2.69
CA PRO A 35 -16.76 -2.32 2.86
C PRO A 35 -17.05 -0.81 3.04
N SER A 36 -16.13 -0.09 3.68
CA SER A 36 -16.21 1.36 3.76
C SER A 36 -16.41 1.99 2.36
N PRO A 37 -17.21 3.07 2.21
CA PRO A 37 -17.57 3.62 0.90
C PRO A 37 -16.39 3.97 0.00
N TRP A 38 -15.30 4.50 0.57
CA TRP A 38 -14.08 4.84 -0.17
C TRP A 38 -13.33 3.61 -0.72
N LEU A 39 -13.60 2.40 -0.21
CA LEU A 39 -12.93 1.16 -0.60
C LEU A 39 -13.83 0.21 -1.39
N ALA A 40 -15.15 0.30 -1.22
CA ALA A 40 -16.12 -0.70 -1.65
C ALA A 40 -16.05 -1.10 -3.12
N ASP A 41 -15.79 -0.15 -4.02
CA ASP A 41 -15.72 -0.40 -5.46
C ASP A 41 -14.36 -0.99 -5.92
N SER A 42 -13.39 -1.15 -5.02
CA SER A 42 -12.04 -1.64 -5.32
C SER A 42 -11.72 -3.01 -4.74
N VAL A 43 -12.62 -3.59 -3.94
CA VAL A 43 -12.40 -4.86 -3.23
C VAL A 43 -13.56 -5.83 -3.45
N LEU A 44 -13.31 -7.11 -3.18
CA LEU A 44 -14.28 -8.19 -3.27
C LEU A 44 -14.54 -8.82 -1.89
N THR A 45 -15.72 -9.41 -1.75
CA THR A 45 -16.08 -10.26 -0.60
C THR A 45 -16.59 -11.60 -1.11
N ALA A 46 -16.22 -12.68 -0.43
CA ALA A 46 -16.76 -14.01 -0.67
C ALA A 46 -18.15 -14.19 -0.03
N PHE A 47 -18.53 -13.31 0.91
CA PHE A 47 -19.84 -13.36 1.55
C PHE A 47 -20.94 -12.85 0.62
N THR A 48 -22.03 -13.61 0.55
CA THR A 48 -23.27 -13.22 -0.14
C THR A 48 -24.35 -12.91 0.89
N GLU A 49 -25.35 -12.11 0.51
CA GLU A 49 -26.48 -11.81 1.39
C GLU A 49 -27.23 -13.08 1.86
N SER A 50 -27.29 -14.09 0.98
CA SER A 50 -27.90 -15.39 1.28
C SER A 50 -27.14 -16.21 2.31
N ALA A 51 -25.80 -16.09 2.36
CA ALA A 51 -24.92 -16.79 3.30
C ALA A 51 -24.65 -15.98 4.58
N GLY A 52 -25.56 -15.08 4.95
CA GLY A 52 -25.42 -14.18 6.10
C GLY A 52 -25.30 -14.88 7.46
N LEU A 53 -24.96 -14.11 8.49
CA LEU A 53 -24.85 -14.60 9.88
C LEU A 53 -26.21 -15.03 10.44
N VAL A 54 -26.22 -16.08 11.26
CA VAL A 54 -27.36 -16.56 12.06
C VAL A 54 -27.13 -16.23 13.52
N GLY A 55 -28.15 -15.61 14.13
CA GLY A 55 -28.11 -15.24 15.55
C GLY A 55 -27.36 -13.94 15.83
N PRO A 56 -27.39 -13.46 17.09
CA PRO A 56 -26.87 -12.15 17.47
C PRO A 56 -25.41 -12.19 17.98
N SER A 57 -24.72 -13.33 17.90
CA SER A 57 -23.39 -13.47 18.48
C SER A 57 -22.52 -14.49 17.76
N VAL A 58 -21.21 -14.26 17.84
CA VAL A 58 -20.16 -15.20 17.45
C VAL A 58 -19.42 -15.62 18.73
N PRO A 59 -19.80 -16.75 19.36
CA PRO A 59 -19.11 -17.23 20.55
C PRO A 59 -17.68 -17.69 20.21
N VAL A 60 -16.77 -17.48 21.15
CA VAL A 60 -15.37 -17.93 21.04
C VAL A 60 -15.11 -18.98 22.10
N ARG A 61 -14.72 -20.19 21.69
CA ARG A 61 -14.38 -21.32 22.57
C ARG A 61 -12.97 -21.77 22.25
N SER A 62 -12.11 -21.86 23.27
CA SER A 62 -10.71 -22.25 23.08
C SER A 62 -10.01 -21.46 21.96
N GLN A 63 -10.26 -20.14 21.90
CA GLN A 63 -9.76 -19.22 20.87
C GLN A 63 -10.24 -19.50 19.43
N VAL A 64 -11.23 -20.37 19.25
CA VAL A 64 -11.92 -20.60 17.97
C VAL A 64 -13.27 -19.90 17.98
N ALA A 65 -13.52 -19.06 16.98
CA ALA A 65 -14.81 -18.41 16.78
C ALA A 65 -15.78 -19.33 16.05
N GLU A 66 -16.95 -19.58 16.63
CA GLU A 66 -18.03 -20.36 16.02
C GLU A 66 -18.96 -19.41 15.24
N VAL A 67 -18.81 -19.38 13.92
CA VAL A 67 -19.55 -18.47 13.04
C VAL A 67 -20.71 -19.22 12.41
N SER A 68 -21.92 -19.02 12.94
CA SER A 68 -23.13 -19.66 12.41
C SER A 68 -23.65 -18.90 11.20
N LEU A 69 -23.78 -19.57 10.05
CA LEU A 69 -24.23 -19.03 8.78
C LEU A 69 -25.61 -19.60 8.41
N ARG A 70 -26.33 -18.90 7.53
CA ARG A 70 -27.61 -19.35 6.98
C ARG A 70 -27.44 -20.61 6.12
N THR A 71 -28.51 -21.38 5.97
CA THR A 71 -28.52 -22.68 5.26
C THR A 71 -27.96 -22.61 3.84
N ALA A 72 -28.17 -21.50 3.13
CA ALA A 72 -27.66 -21.28 1.78
C ALA A 72 -26.12 -21.35 1.67
N ALA A 73 -25.39 -21.20 2.78
CA ALA A 73 -23.94 -21.39 2.78
C ALA A 73 -23.52 -22.83 2.41
N ARG A 74 -24.38 -23.84 2.65
CA ARG A 74 -24.08 -25.24 2.25
C ARG A 74 -24.07 -25.46 0.75
N ASP A 75 -24.75 -24.60 0.00
CA ASP A 75 -24.88 -24.72 -1.45
C ASP A 75 -23.80 -23.96 -2.21
N LEU A 76 -22.90 -23.26 -1.49
CA LEU A 76 -21.76 -22.56 -2.07
C LEU A 76 -20.69 -23.56 -2.53
N ASP A 77 -19.96 -23.20 -3.57
CA ASP A 77 -18.80 -23.97 -4.01
C ASP A 77 -17.65 -23.90 -3.00
N GLN A 78 -16.77 -24.90 -3.04
CA GLN A 78 -15.67 -25.04 -2.09
C GLN A 78 -14.74 -23.82 -2.08
N LEU A 79 -14.40 -23.27 -3.25
CA LEU A 79 -13.49 -22.13 -3.35
C LEU A 79 -14.10 -20.88 -2.68
N THR A 80 -15.42 -20.67 -2.81
CA THR A 80 -16.11 -19.60 -2.11
C THR A 80 -16.07 -19.80 -0.59
N LEU A 81 -16.30 -21.02 -0.09
CA LEU A 81 -16.18 -21.34 1.34
C LEU A 81 -14.76 -21.13 1.87
N ASP A 82 -13.74 -21.54 1.12
CA ASP A 82 -12.33 -21.39 1.46
C ASP A 82 -11.91 -19.90 1.52
N ARG A 83 -12.46 -19.07 0.63
CA ARG A 83 -12.28 -17.61 0.66
C ARG A 83 -13.01 -16.96 1.85
N MET A 84 -14.23 -17.41 2.17
CA MET A 84 -14.94 -16.96 3.37
C MET A 84 -14.14 -17.27 4.64
N GLN A 85 -13.55 -18.48 4.71
CA GLN A 85 -12.67 -18.91 5.80
C GLN A 85 -11.47 -17.97 5.94
N ALA A 86 -10.75 -17.69 4.84
CA ALA A 86 -9.60 -16.77 4.85
C ALA A 86 -9.96 -15.35 5.31
N GLN A 87 -11.08 -14.79 4.84
CA GLN A 87 -11.52 -13.45 5.28
C GLN A 87 -11.89 -13.42 6.77
N LEU A 88 -12.58 -14.44 7.28
CA LEU A 88 -12.96 -14.51 8.70
C LEU A 88 -11.74 -14.67 9.60
N GLU A 89 -10.86 -15.62 9.29
CA GLU A 89 -9.65 -15.86 10.08
C GLU A 89 -8.80 -14.58 10.15
N LYS A 90 -8.52 -13.95 9.01
CA LYS A 90 -7.71 -12.74 9.00
C LYS A 90 -8.36 -11.56 9.72
N SER A 91 -9.69 -11.41 9.58
CA SER A 91 -10.40 -10.30 10.24
C SER A 91 -10.48 -10.50 11.75
N LEU A 92 -10.73 -11.71 12.23
CA LEU A 92 -10.92 -12.03 13.65
C LEU A 92 -9.61 -12.16 14.44
N GLN A 93 -8.46 -12.32 13.78
CA GLN A 93 -7.14 -12.23 14.42
C GLN A 93 -6.97 -10.93 15.23
N THR A 94 -7.53 -9.81 14.76
CA THR A 94 -7.50 -8.52 15.47
C THR A 94 -8.21 -8.55 16.83
N ALA A 95 -9.15 -9.49 17.02
CA ALA A 95 -9.84 -9.76 18.27
C ALA A 95 -9.23 -10.94 19.07
N ARG A 96 -7.96 -11.31 18.78
CA ARG A 96 -7.21 -12.40 19.44
C ARG A 96 -7.84 -13.80 19.25
N VAL A 97 -8.62 -13.98 18.19
CA VAL A 97 -9.13 -15.29 17.74
C VAL A 97 -8.03 -15.98 16.92
N MET A 98 -7.79 -17.26 17.18
CA MET A 98 -6.74 -18.06 16.52
C MET A 98 -7.28 -19.01 15.45
N GLY A 99 -8.58 -19.27 15.44
CA GLY A 99 -9.21 -20.10 14.42
C GLY A 99 -10.69 -19.75 14.26
N VAL A 100 -11.28 -20.16 13.14
CA VAL A 100 -12.69 -19.96 12.85
C VAL A 100 -13.31 -21.28 12.46
N GLN A 101 -14.47 -21.60 13.01
CA GLN A 101 -15.29 -22.72 12.56
C GLN A 101 -16.61 -22.17 12.04
N MET A 102 -16.80 -22.25 10.72
CA MET A 102 -18.08 -21.93 10.11
C MET A 102 -19.06 -23.08 10.36
N LEU A 103 -20.29 -22.74 10.76
CA LEU A 103 -21.35 -23.68 11.10
C LEU A 103 -22.60 -23.40 10.28
N VAL A 104 -23.35 -24.45 9.94
CA VAL A 104 -24.75 -24.34 9.48
C VAL A 104 -25.57 -25.34 10.27
N ASP A 105 -26.69 -24.91 10.84
CA ASP A 105 -27.54 -25.69 11.76
C ASP A 105 -26.74 -26.45 12.85
N GLY A 106 -25.70 -25.80 13.37
CA GLY A 106 -24.80 -26.38 14.38
C GLY A 106 -23.82 -27.45 13.87
N GLN A 107 -23.77 -27.71 12.55
CA GLN A 107 -22.82 -28.63 11.93
C GLN A 107 -21.68 -27.86 11.26
N PRO A 108 -20.41 -28.29 11.43
CA PRO A 108 -19.28 -27.67 10.75
C PRO A 108 -19.39 -27.72 9.22
N LEU A 109 -19.08 -26.60 8.58
CA LEU A 109 -18.73 -26.58 7.17
C LEU A 109 -17.26 -26.98 7.00
N VAL A 110 -16.98 -27.75 5.94
CA VAL A 110 -15.61 -28.08 5.55
C VAL A 110 -15.09 -26.94 4.68
N ALA A 111 -14.14 -26.18 5.20
CA ALA A 111 -13.47 -25.10 4.49
C ALA A 111 -12.04 -24.96 5.00
N GLU A 112 -11.11 -24.68 4.09
CA GLU A 112 -9.72 -24.39 4.40
C GLU A 112 -9.40 -22.98 3.89
N ALA A 113 -8.74 -22.15 4.68
CA ALA A 113 -8.42 -20.79 4.23
C ALA A 113 -7.53 -20.85 2.98
N VAL A 114 -7.97 -20.18 1.90
CA VAL A 114 -7.10 -20.01 0.72
C VAL A 114 -5.80 -19.29 1.12
N PRO A 115 -4.64 -19.64 0.53
CA PRO A 115 -3.42 -18.88 0.73
C PRO A 115 -3.59 -17.46 0.17
N VAL A 116 -3.02 -16.48 0.88
CA VAL A 116 -3.03 -15.07 0.48
C VAL A 116 -1.61 -14.54 0.50
N ARG A 117 -1.24 -13.71 -0.48
CA ARG A 117 0.10 -13.14 -0.58
C ARG A 117 0.30 -12.06 0.49
N GLU A 118 1.46 -12.08 1.13
CA GLU A 118 1.82 -11.05 2.11
C GLU A 118 2.26 -9.76 1.40
N THR A 119 1.95 -8.61 2.01
CA THR A 119 2.37 -7.29 1.53
C THR A 119 3.71 -6.85 2.11
N ARG A 120 4.61 -7.81 2.40
CA ARG A 120 5.94 -7.52 2.95
C ARG A 120 6.92 -7.16 1.83
N VAL A 121 7.93 -6.39 2.18
CA VAL A 121 9.09 -6.07 1.35
C VAL A 121 10.35 -6.61 2.03
N GLU A 122 11.48 -6.55 1.35
CA GLU A 122 12.74 -6.88 2.00
C GLU A 122 13.16 -5.80 3.00
N SER A 123 13.55 -6.23 4.20
CA SER A 123 13.87 -5.34 5.33
C SER A 123 15.16 -4.51 5.13
N ARG A 124 16.00 -4.89 4.17
CA ARG A 124 17.21 -4.12 3.80
C ARG A 124 16.80 -2.93 2.95
N SER A 125 17.45 -1.79 3.16
CA SER A 125 17.18 -0.60 2.34
C SER A 125 17.73 -0.84 0.93
N LEU A 126 16.91 -0.52 -0.08
CA LEU A 126 17.31 -0.50 -1.47
C LEU A 126 17.76 0.92 -1.82
N VAL A 127 18.99 1.08 -2.30
CA VAL A 127 19.61 2.41 -2.47
C VAL A 127 20.43 2.50 -3.74
N LEU A 128 20.68 3.73 -4.17
CA LEU A 128 21.79 4.10 -5.04
C LEU A 128 22.90 4.72 -4.17
N SER A 129 24.11 4.18 -4.26
CA SER A 129 25.29 4.74 -3.61
C SER A 129 26.49 4.64 -4.54
N GLY A 130 27.15 5.78 -4.77
CA GLY A 130 28.15 5.90 -5.84
C GLY A 130 27.52 5.55 -7.21
N GLU A 131 28.13 4.59 -7.92
CA GLU A 131 27.67 4.11 -9.23
C GLU A 131 26.91 2.78 -9.15
N ALA A 132 26.49 2.37 -7.95
CA ALA A 132 25.86 1.06 -7.73
C ALA A 132 24.47 1.19 -7.11
N PHE A 133 23.53 0.41 -7.64
CA PHE A 133 22.17 0.28 -7.12
C PHE A 133 21.96 -1.12 -6.53
N GLY A 134 21.41 -1.22 -5.32
CA GLY A 134 21.20 -2.52 -4.69
C GLY A 134 20.77 -2.46 -3.22
N PHE A 135 20.60 -3.63 -2.61
CA PHE A 135 20.26 -3.76 -1.20
C PHE A 135 21.49 -3.54 -0.32
N LEU A 136 21.39 -2.66 0.67
CA LEU A 136 22.45 -2.46 1.65
C LEU A 136 22.70 -3.73 2.47
N SER A 137 23.96 -4.20 2.43
CA SER A 137 24.47 -5.32 3.20
C SER A 137 25.77 -4.90 3.91
N GLY A 138 25.62 -4.30 5.10
CA GLY A 138 26.75 -3.66 5.78
C GLY A 138 27.22 -2.44 4.99
N ALA A 139 28.46 -2.46 4.52
CA ALA A 139 29.06 -1.40 3.69
C ALA A 139 29.00 -1.69 2.18
N GLU A 140 28.47 -2.85 1.78
CA GLU A 140 28.38 -3.26 0.37
C GLU A 140 26.93 -3.21 -0.12
N LEU A 141 26.75 -3.20 -1.45
CA LEU A 141 25.46 -3.33 -2.10
C LEU A 141 25.33 -4.70 -2.76
N GLU A 142 24.26 -5.41 -2.43
CA GLU A 142 23.83 -6.59 -3.19
C GLU A 142 22.99 -6.12 -4.38
N VAL A 143 23.55 -6.25 -5.59
CA VAL A 143 22.85 -5.87 -6.83
C VAL A 143 21.67 -6.78 -7.12
N ILE A 144 20.63 -6.24 -7.76
CA ILE A 144 19.52 -7.00 -8.31
C ILE A 144 19.95 -7.46 -9.72
N PRO A 145 20.16 -8.77 -9.96
CA PRO A 145 20.72 -9.25 -11.22
C PRO A 145 19.95 -8.74 -12.44
N GLY A 146 20.66 -8.06 -13.34
CA GLY A 146 20.13 -7.49 -14.58
C GLY A 146 19.37 -6.15 -14.42
N LEU A 147 18.79 -5.87 -13.26
CA LEU A 147 18.01 -4.65 -13.03
C LEU A 147 18.87 -3.48 -12.53
N SER A 148 19.85 -3.74 -11.66
CA SER A 148 20.66 -2.67 -11.05
C SER A 148 21.38 -1.80 -12.06
N ASP A 149 22.08 -2.39 -13.02
CA ASP A 149 22.82 -1.64 -14.05
C ASP A 149 21.86 -0.81 -14.92
N ALA A 150 20.70 -1.36 -15.25
CA ALA A 150 19.67 -0.68 -16.03
C ALA A 150 19.06 0.52 -15.29
N VAL A 151 18.91 0.42 -13.96
CA VAL A 151 18.47 1.53 -13.11
C VAL A 151 19.55 2.62 -13.07
N VAL A 152 20.82 2.27 -12.89
CA VAL A 152 21.93 3.23 -12.89
C VAL A 152 22.03 3.97 -14.23
N GLU A 153 21.95 3.24 -15.35
CA GLU A 153 22.00 3.83 -16.71
C GLU A 153 20.85 4.81 -16.98
N ALA A 154 19.71 4.67 -16.29
CA ALA A 154 18.57 5.57 -16.42
C ALA A 154 18.77 6.93 -15.74
N ASP A 155 19.85 7.14 -14.99
CA ASP A 155 20.16 8.35 -14.23
C ASP A 155 18.99 8.79 -13.32
N PRO A 156 18.65 7.99 -12.30
CA PRO A 156 17.40 8.11 -11.56
C PRO A 156 17.46 9.19 -10.48
N VAL A 157 16.34 9.89 -10.30
CA VAL A 157 16.08 10.74 -9.12
C VAL A 157 15.00 10.14 -8.20
N ALA A 158 14.18 9.22 -8.71
CA ALA A 158 13.29 8.38 -7.91
C ALA A 158 13.17 6.98 -8.54
N VAL A 159 13.09 5.94 -7.71
CA VAL A 159 12.95 4.54 -8.15
C VAL A 159 11.92 3.82 -7.29
N GLU A 160 10.98 3.15 -7.93
CA GLU A 160 10.17 2.11 -7.30
C GLU A 160 10.37 0.78 -8.05
N VAL A 161 10.79 -0.26 -7.32
CA VAL A 161 11.01 -1.61 -7.86
C VAL A 161 9.76 -2.46 -7.67
N ASP A 162 9.37 -3.19 -8.71
CA ASP A 162 8.21 -4.09 -8.67
C ASP A 162 8.39 -5.24 -7.67
N ALA A 163 7.29 -5.90 -7.32
CA ALA A 163 7.30 -6.94 -6.30
C ALA A 163 8.24 -8.12 -6.65
N ASP A 164 8.31 -8.51 -7.92
CA ASP A 164 9.10 -9.65 -8.39
C ASP A 164 10.56 -9.29 -8.72
N ARG A 165 10.95 -8.01 -8.56
CA ARG A 165 12.27 -7.44 -8.87
C ARG A 165 12.71 -7.67 -10.31
N ARG A 166 11.77 -7.65 -11.23
CA ARG A 166 12.00 -7.86 -12.68
C ARG A 166 11.99 -6.53 -13.44
N SER A 167 11.39 -5.49 -12.87
CA SER A 167 11.33 -4.15 -13.44
C SER A 167 11.28 -3.06 -12.37
N ALA A 168 11.55 -1.83 -12.78
CA ALA A 168 11.39 -0.64 -11.95
C ALA A 168 10.76 0.50 -12.75
N VAL A 169 9.98 1.34 -12.07
CA VAL A 169 9.55 2.64 -12.58
C VAL A 169 10.48 3.71 -12.02
N VAL A 170 11.01 4.54 -12.91
CA VAL A 170 12.09 5.48 -12.63
C VAL A 170 11.67 6.87 -13.07
N LEU A 171 11.78 7.86 -12.18
CA LEU A 171 11.86 9.26 -12.59
C LEU A 171 13.33 9.57 -12.86
N THR A 172 13.66 10.01 -14.07
CA THR A 172 15.05 10.33 -14.46
C THR A 172 15.41 11.77 -14.10
N ALA A 173 16.71 12.09 -14.08
CA ALA A 173 17.20 13.46 -13.90
C ALA A 173 16.73 14.44 -15.00
N THR A 174 16.35 13.92 -16.18
CA THR A 174 15.74 14.70 -17.26
C THR A 174 14.25 14.99 -17.04
N GLY A 175 13.64 14.39 -16.02
CA GLY A 175 12.25 14.63 -15.61
C GLY A 175 11.21 13.74 -16.30
N GLU A 176 11.61 12.71 -17.03
CA GLU A 176 10.68 11.73 -17.62
C GLU A 176 10.54 10.49 -16.74
N VAL A 177 9.38 9.85 -16.80
CA VAL A 177 9.14 8.55 -16.17
C VAL A 177 9.40 7.45 -17.18
N ARG A 178 10.29 6.51 -16.83
CA ARG A 178 10.64 5.33 -17.62
C ARG A 178 10.29 4.06 -16.85
N ARG A 179 10.05 2.98 -17.58
CA ARG A 179 10.13 1.62 -17.04
C ARG A 179 11.44 1.01 -17.51
N VAL A 180 12.25 0.54 -16.57
CA VAL A 180 13.46 -0.25 -16.83
C VAL A 180 13.20 -1.69 -16.45
N ARG A 181 13.81 -2.63 -17.17
CA ARG A 181 13.66 -4.06 -16.96
C ARG A 181 15.02 -4.71 -16.77
N GLN A 182 15.02 -5.88 -16.15
CA GLN A 182 16.24 -6.64 -15.86
C GLN A 182 17.01 -7.15 -17.10
N ASP A 183 16.41 -7.13 -18.28
CA ASP A 183 17.08 -7.45 -19.55
C ASP A 183 17.77 -6.20 -20.13
N SER A 184 17.91 -5.16 -19.29
CA SER A 184 18.42 -3.84 -19.61
C SER A 184 17.59 -3.07 -20.64
N SER A 185 16.41 -3.58 -21.04
CA SER A 185 15.48 -2.82 -21.86
C SER A 185 14.77 -1.75 -21.04
N TRP A 186 14.47 -0.64 -21.68
CA TRP A 186 13.67 0.43 -21.09
C TRP A 186 12.68 1.01 -22.08
N GLN A 187 11.63 1.64 -21.56
CA GLN A 187 10.64 2.37 -22.35
C GLN A 187 10.21 3.66 -21.64
N PRO A 188 10.02 4.77 -22.38
CA PRO A 188 9.42 5.97 -21.82
C PRO A 188 7.93 5.73 -21.56
N LEU A 189 7.47 6.09 -20.37
CA LEU A 189 6.07 5.98 -19.95
C LEU A 189 5.37 7.34 -19.97
N ASP A 190 6.04 8.38 -19.48
CA ASP A 190 5.51 9.74 -19.40
C ASP A 190 6.63 10.77 -19.53
N VAL A 191 6.45 11.71 -20.47
CA VAL A 191 7.43 12.75 -20.81
C VAL A 191 6.90 14.17 -20.53
N ARG A 192 5.76 14.27 -19.83
CA ARG A 192 5.21 15.56 -19.40
C ARG A 192 6.19 16.23 -18.43
N ALA A 193 6.18 17.56 -18.39
CA ALA A 193 7.02 18.30 -17.45
C ALA A 193 6.45 18.26 -16.03
N GLY A 194 7.32 18.42 -15.02
CA GLY A 194 6.90 18.59 -13.63
C GLY A 194 6.34 17.33 -12.98
N LEU A 195 6.72 16.14 -13.47
CA LEU A 195 6.33 14.86 -12.87
C LEU A 195 6.92 14.72 -11.46
N ILE A 196 6.10 14.22 -10.54
CA ILE A 196 6.56 13.75 -9.23
C ILE A 196 7.01 12.28 -9.32
N ASP A 197 7.59 11.76 -8.23
CA ASP A 197 7.92 10.35 -8.10
C ASP A 197 6.78 9.43 -8.57
N PRO A 198 7.02 8.53 -9.54
CA PRO A 198 6.03 7.56 -9.97
C PRO A 198 5.79 6.52 -8.89
N SER A 199 4.73 5.73 -9.06
CA SER A 199 4.48 4.52 -8.28
C SER A 199 3.98 3.40 -9.19
N SER A 200 3.95 2.16 -8.72
CA SER A 200 3.57 0.99 -9.51
C SER A 200 2.62 0.08 -8.74
N ASP A 201 1.77 -0.66 -9.44
CA ASP A 201 0.92 -1.69 -8.82
C ASP A 201 1.41 -3.11 -9.10
N THR A 202 0.83 -4.07 -8.39
CA THR A 202 1.14 -5.51 -8.53
C THR A 202 0.67 -6.11 -9.87
N ALA A 203 -0.17 -5.40 -10.63
CA ALA A 203 -0.57 -5.77 -11.98
C ALA A 203 0.36 -5.18 -13.05
N GLY A 204 1.41 -4.46 -12.64
CA GLY A 204 2.42 -3.90 -13.52
C GLY A 204 2.02 -2.59 -14.18
N PHE A 205 1.01 -1.87 -13.70
CA PHE A 205 0.77 -0.49 -14.14
C PHE A 205 1.69 0.49 -13.41
N ALA A 206 2.22 1.46 -14.14
CA ALA A 206 2.93 2.61 -13.59
C ALA A 206 1.99 3.81 -13.48
N TYR A 207 1.98 4.49 -12.34
CA TYR A 207 1.19 5.67 -12.07
C TYR A 207 2.07 6.91 -12.14
N SER A 208 1.67 7.90 -12.92
CA SER A 208 2.42 9.14 -13.15
C SER A 208 1.51 10.35 -13.25
N VAL A 209 1.94 11.47 -12.65
CA VAL A 209 1.16 12.71 -12.58
C VAL A 209 2.07 13.94 -12.47
N PRO A 210 1.78 15.05 -13.15
CA PRO A 210 2.45 16.33 -12.91
C PRO A 210 2.02 16.96 -11.58
N ALA A 211 2.96 17.57 -10.87
CA ALA A 211 2.72 18.16 -9.54
C ALA A 211 1.62 19.24 -9.52
N ASP A 212 1.46 19.98 -10.61
CA ASP A 212 0.52 21.09 -10.78
C ASP A 212 -0.76 20.71 -11.54
N ALA A 213 -0.88 19.45 -11.98
CA ALA A 213 -2.07 18.93 -12.65
C ALA A 213 -2.55 17.62 -12.00
N PRO A 214 -3.06 17.66 -10.74
CA PRO A 214 -3.42 16.45 -10.00
C PRO A 214 -4.47 15.57 -10.68
N SER A 215 -5.38 16.18 -11.46
CA SER A 215 -6.41 15.47 -12.22
C SER A 215 -5.86 14.72 -13.44
N ALA A 216 -4.63 14.99 -13.86
CA ALA A 216 -3.97 14.38 -15.01
C ALA A 216 -3.16 13.13 -14.63
N LEU A 217 -3.69 12.33 -13.70
CA LEU A 217 -3.10 11.05 -13.30
C LEU A 217 -3.27 10.01 -14.42
N PHE A 218 -2.17 9.39 -14.81
CA PHE A 218 -2.15 8.27 -15.76
C PHE A 218 -1.81 6.96 -15.05
N ALA A 219 -2.39 5.85 -15.53
CA ALA A 219 -1.87 4.51 -15.34
C ALA A 219 -1.37 3.98 -16.69
N ILE A 220 -0.11 3.55 -16.77
CA ILE A 220 0.53 3.07 -17.99
C ILE A 220 0.84 1.57 -17.85
N GLY A 221 0.23 0.75 -18.69
CA GLY A 221 0.40 -0.70 -18.68
C GLY A 221 1.80 -1.15 -19.09
N ALA A 222 2.10 -2.44 -18.87
CA ALA A 222 3.36 -3.04 -19.31
C ALA A 222 3.51 -3.06 -20.84
N ASP A 223 2.38 -3.03 -21.56
CA ASP A 223 2.22 -2.87 -23.01
C ASP A 223 2.38 -1.42 -23.48
N ASN A 224 2.69 -0.49 -22.57
CA ASN A 224 2.84 0.94 -22.82
C ASN A 224 1.54 1.66 -23.24
N VAL A 225 0.38 1.08 -22.99
CA VAL A 225 -0.90 1.74 -23.20
C VAL A 225 -1.20 2.64 -22.00
N THR A 226 -1.48 3.91 -22.28
CA THR A 226 -1.81 4.93 -21.27
C THR A 226 -3.31 4.98 -21.02
N HIS A 227 -3.70 4.96 -19.76
CA HIS A 227 -5.07 5.13 -19.29
C HIS A 227 -5.19 6.36 -18.40
N GLU A 228 -6.07 7.29 -18.76
CA GLU A 228 -6.41 8.42 -17.89
C GLU A 228 -7.26 7.94 -16.71
N ILE A 229 -6.88 8.35 -15.50
CA ILE A 229 -7.56 7.97 -14.27
C ILE A 229 -8.51 9.07 -13.85
N ALA A 230 -9.81 8.83 -14.02
CA ALA A 230 -10.83 9.77 -13.57
C ALA A 230 -10.90 9.85 -12.03
N GLY A 231 -11.41 10.95 -11.50
CA GLY A 231 -11.59 11.11 -10.05
C GLY A 231 -10.30 11.31 -9.25
N ALA A 232 -9.17 11.57 -9.91
CA ALA A 232 -7.92 11.93 -9.26
C ALA A 232 -8.05 13.29 -8.54
N TRP A 233 -8.36 13.21 -7.23
CA TRP A 233 -8.45 14.29 -6.24
C TRP A 233 -9.16 15.56 -6.72
N PRO A 234 -10.51 15.50 -6.86
CA PRO A 234 -11.29 16.63 -7.32
C PRO A 234 -11.04 17.89 -6.48
N GLY A 235 -10.70 19.00 -7.13
CA GLY A 235 -10.46 20.29 -6.48
C GLY A 235 -9.04 20.50 -5.94
N ALA A 236 -8.16 19.51 -5.99
CA ALA A 236 -6.75 19.70 -5.65
C ALA A 236 -6.06 20.61 -6.67
N ALA A 237 -5.31 21.59 -6.17
CA ALA A 237 -4.47 22.51 -6.95
C ALA A 237 -3.02 22.02 -7.09
N GLY A 238 -2.62 21.01 -6.32
CA GLY A 238 -1.32 20.37 -6.46
C GLY A 238 -1.25 19.01 -5.76
N VAL A 239 -0.29 18.20 -6.18
CA VAL A 239 0.04 16.89 -5.60
C VAL A 239 1.56 16.80 -5.45
N SER A 240 2.05 16.40 -4.29
CA SER A 240 3.51 16.34 -4.03
C SER A 240 4.06 14.93 -3.89
N ALA A 241 3.20 13.93 -3.61
CA ALA A 241 3.60 12.53 -3.56
C ALA A 241 2.40 11.63 -3.83
N ILE A 242 2.62 10.49 -4.50
CA ILE A 242 1.65 9.41 -4.70
C ILE A 242 2.31 8.07 -4.36
N ARG A 243 1.55 7.13 -3.79
CA ARG A 243 1.99 5.74 -3.61
C ARG A 243 0.84 4.76 -3.71
N VAL A 244 0.98 3.77 -4.59
CA VAL A 244 0.08 2.62 -4.62
C VAL A 244 0.38 1.73 -3.40
N SER A 245 -0.66 1.13 -2.81
CA SER A 245 -0.49 0.14 -1.74
C SER A 245 0.21 -1.10 -2.27
N ARG A 246 0.92 -1.82 -1.41
CA ARG A 246 1.63 -3.06 -1.76
C ARG A 246 0.72 -4.20 -2.25
N ASP A 247 -0.58 -4.10 -1.95
CA ASP A 247 -1.64 -4.97 -2.49
C ASP A 247 -2.20 -4.51 -3.85
N GLY A 248 -1.74 -3.38 -4.40
CA GLY A 248 -2.15 -2.83 -5.70
C GLY A 248 -3.57 -2.26 -5.77
N THR A 249 -4.29 -2.16 -4.64
CA THR A 249 -5.73 -1.87 -4.62
C THR A 249 -6.06 -0.43 -4.23
N ARG A 250 -5.13 0.28 -3.58
CA ARG A 250 -5.35 1.64 -3.05
C ARG A 250 -4.24 2.56 -3.52
N LEU A 251 -4.54 3.85 -3.61
CA LEU A 251 -3.59 4.89 -3.93
C LEU A 251 -3.66 5.98 -2.86
N ALA A 252 -2.54 6.21 -2.20
CA ALA A 252 -2.36 7.30 -1.25
C ALA A 252 -1.69 8.49 -1.94
N ALA A 253 -2.01 9.70 -1.49
CA ALA A 253 -1.39 10.91 -2.00
C ALA A 253 -1.31 12.03 -0.97
N ILE A 254 -0.38 12.94 -1.20
CA ILE A 254 -0.32 14.23 -0.52
C ILE A 254 -0.83 15.28 -1.52
N VAL A 255 -2.01 15.84 -1.24
CA VAL A 255 -2.69 16.80 -2.11
C VAL A 255 -2.84 18.14 -1.42
N ARG A 256 -2.94 19.20 -2.20
CA ARG A 256 -3.14 20.57 -1.71
C ARG A 256 -4.25 21.26 -2.51
N ASP A 257 -5.35 21.59 -1.84
CA ASP A 257 -6.45 22.42 -2.36
C ASP A 257 -6.36 23.88 -1.87
N GLY A 258 -5.61 24.13 -0.80
CA GLY A 258 -5.41 25.44 -0.18
C GLY A 258 -4.01 25.62 0.41
N THR A 259 -3.94 26.06 1.67
CA THR A 259 -2.67 26.41 2.35
C THR A 259 -1.96 25.23 3.00
N ARG A 260 -2.69 24.24 3.50
CA ARG A 260 -2.10 23.06 4.16
C ARG A 260 -2.32 21.80 3.32
N PRO A 261 -1.25 21.06 2.95
CA PRO A 261 -1.40 19.78 2.30
C PRO A 261 -2.13 18.78 3.19
N THR A 262 -2.77 17.79 2.59
CA THR A 262 -3.53 16.74 3.28
C THR A 262 -3.18 15.38 2.69
N VAL A 263 -3.08 14.39 3.56
CA VAL A 263 -2.88 12.99 3.18
C VAL A 263 -4.25 12.39 2.91
N VAL A 264 -4.41 11.83 1.72
CA VAL A 264 -5.65 11.18 1.28
C VAL A 264 -5.35 9.77 0.78
N VAL A 265 -6.35 8.90 0.85
CA VAL A 265 -6.32 7.56 0.26
C VAL A 265 -7.60 7.31 -0.53
N ALA A 266 -7.48 6.70 -1.70
CA ALA A 266 -8.60 6.26 -2.51
C ALA A 266 -8.40 4.81 -2.97
N GLY A 267 -9.50 4.10 -3.23
CA GLY A 267 -9.48 2.81 -3.91
C GLY A 267 -9.22 2.99 -5.41
N ILE A 268 -8.43 2.09 -6.00
CA ILE A 268 -8.19 2.02 -7.43
C ILE A 268 -9.27 1.13 -8.04
N ILE A 269 -10.13 1.71 -8.87
CA ILE A 269 -11.27 1.02 -9.44
C ILE A 269 -10.91 0.58 -10.85
N ARG A 270 -10.97 -0.73 -11.05
CA ARG A 270 -10.57 -1.40 -12.28
C ARG A 270 -11.79 -1.89 -13.06
N ASP A 271 -11.64 -2.04 -14.36
CA ASP A 271 -12.63 -2.78 -15.16
C ASP A 271 -12.44 -4.30 -15.03
N ALA A 272 -13.27 -5.07 -15.74
CA ALA A 272 -13.23 -6.53 -15.70
C ALA A 272 -11.93 -7.14 -16.27
N ALA A 273 -11.14 -6.38 -17.02
CA ALA A 273 -9.83 -6.78 -17.51
C ALA A 273 -8.69 -6.41 -16.54
N GLY A 274 -8.99 -5.79 -15.40
CA GLY A 274 -8.01 -5.35 -14.41
C GLY A 274 -7.36 -4.00 -14.73
N VAL A 275 -7.84 -3.29 -15.76
CA VAL A 275 -7.30 -1.99 -16.15
C VAL A 275 -7.81 -0.91 -15.20
N PRO A 276 -6.94 -0.09 -14.56
CA PRO A 276 -7.35 1.06 -13.76
C PRO A 276 -8.16 2.08 -14.58
N ARG A 277 -9.32 2.51 -14.07
CA ARG A 277 -10.20 3.47 -14.75
C ARG A 277 -10.44 4.76 -13.99
N ARG A 278 -10.56 4.66 -12.67
CA ARG A 278 -10.84 5.81 -11.79
C ARG A 278 -10.38 5.54 -10.37
N LEU A 279 -10.22 6.61 -9.60
CA LEU A 279 -10.17 6.53 -8.14
C LEU A 279 -11.58 6.62 -7.55
N SER A 280 -11.78 6.02 -6.39
CA SER A 280 -12.98 6.27 -5.57
C SER A 280 -12.95 7.68 -4.96
N GLU A 281 -14.03 8.07 -4.27
CA GLU A 281 -14.03 9.29 -3.46
C GLU A 281 -12.90 9.21 -2.40
N PRO A 282 -11.96 10.16 -2.37
CA PRO A 282 -10.82 10.07 -1.46
C PRO A 282 -11.25 10.19 0.01
N LYS A 283 -10.75 9.28 0.85
CA LYS A 283 -10.78 9.41 2.30
C LYS A 283 -9.64 10.31 2.75
N VAL A 284 -9.99 11.42 3.40
CA VAL A 284 -9.01 12.30 4.08
C VAL A 284 -8.53 11.64 5.37
N LEU A 285 -7.21 11.51 5.52
CA LEU A 285 -6.58 10.92 6.71
C LEU A 285 -6.13 11.99 7.71
N GLY A 286 -5.55 13.09 7.22
CA GLY A 286 -5.11 14.19 8.08
C GLY A 286 -4.37 15.30 7.32
N SER A 287 -4.35 16.49 7.91
CA SER A 287 -3.60 17.64 7.39
C SER A 287 -2.14 17.59 7.86
N LEU A 288 -1.22 18.02 7.00
CA LEU A 288 0.19 18.12 7.32
C LEU A 288 0.54 19.45 8.00
N PRO A 289 1.58 19.48 8.86
CA PRO A 289 2.04 20.72 9.49
C PRO A 289 2.73 21.69 8.52
N GLY A 290 3.12 21.21 7.32
CA GLY A 290 3.76 21.99 6.28
C GLY A 290 3.88 21.21 4.97
N GLU A 291 4.93 21.46 4.19
CA GLU A 291 5.18 20.80 2.90
C GLU A 291 5.39 19.30 3.08
N GLY A 292 4.63 18.47 2.36
CA GLY A 292 4.85 17.02 2.31
C GLY A 292 5.83 16.66 1.20
N ARG A 293 6.92 15.96 1.54
CA ARG A 293 8.05 15.63 0.65
C ARG A 293 8.11 14.17 0.26
N GLY A 294 7.56 13.28 1.08
CA GLY A 294 7.62 11.85 0.83
C GLY A 294 6.44 11.13 1.46
N LEU A 295 6.03 10.05 0.82
CA LEU A 295 4.93 9.19 1.22
C LEU A 295 5.34 7.75 0.95
N VAL A 296 5.07 6.84 1.89
CA VAL A 296 5.28 5.39 1.72
C VAL A 296 4.28 4.59 2.55
N TRP A 297 3.92 3.39 2.08
CA TRP A 297 3.24 2.40 2.91
C TRP A 297 4.27 1.68 3.79
N LEU A 298 4.00 1.57 5.08
CA LEU A 298 4.79 0.75 6.01
C LEU A 298 4.28 -0.69 6.04
N ASP A 299 2.97 -0.83 6.00
CA ASP A 299 2.23 -2.10 6.00
C ASP A 299 0.88 -1.93 5.29
N GLY A 300 -0.03 -2.89 5.46
CA GLY A 300 -1.34 -2.88 4.82
C GLY A 300 -2.30 -1.78 5.31
N SER A 301 -2.00 -1.04 6.37
CA SER A 301 -2.89 -0.01 6.90
C SER A 301 -2.22 1.24 7.47
N THR A 302 -0.89 1.33 7.41
CA THR A 302 -0.12 2.47 7.91
C THR A 302 0.71 3.10 6.81
N LEU A 303 0.60 4.42 6.69
CA LEU A 303 1.45 5.26 5.85
C LEU A 303 2.52 5.95 6.71
N ALA A 304 3.70 6.18 6.17
CA ALA A 304 4.63 7.16 6.70
C ALA A 304 4.75 8.34 5.73
N VAL A 305 4.76 9.54 6.30
CA VAL A 305 4.85 10.79 5.58
C VAL A 305 6.05 11.56 6.08
N LEU A 306 6.93 11.96 5.16
CA LEU A 306 7.96 12.94 5.45
C LEU A 306 7.42 14.33 5.12
N ALA A 307 7.42 15.23 6.10
CA ALA A 307 6.99 16.61 5.92
C ALA A 307 8.00 17.58 6.53
N ARG A 308 8.00 18.83 6.07
CA ARG A 308 8.77 19.93 6.65
C ARG A 308 7.83 20.96 7.24
N SER A 309 7.90 21.14 8.55
CA SER A 309 7.23 22.22 9.29
C SER A 309 8.17 23.40 9.52
N ASP A 310 7.66 24.46 10.13
CA ASP A 310 8.47 25.62 10.54
C ASP A 310 9.55 25.24 11.58
N ASP A 311 9.31 24.19 12.37
CA ASP A 311 10.20 23.71 13.43
C ASP A 311 11.24 22.67 12.94
N GLY A 312 11.19 22.29 11.66
CA GLY A 312 12.09 21.31 11.04
C GLY A 312 11.37 20.17 10.32
N ALA A 313 12.13 19.13 9.96
CA ALA A 313 11.60 17.94 9.32
C ALA A 313 10.90 17.02 10.34
N VAL A 314 9.79 16.40 9.92
CA VAL A 314 9.00 15.47 10.73
C VAL A 314 8.61 14.24 9.92
N VAL A 315 8.61 13.08 10.58
CA VAL A 315 7.99 11.86 10.06
C VAL A 315 6.67 11.66 10.79
N ILE A 316 5.60 11.43 10.01
CA ILE A 316 4.25 11.20 10.51
C ILE A 316 3.84 9.79 10.09
N GLU A 317 3.62 8.91 11.07
CA GLU A 317 2.98 7.62 10.84
C GLU A 317 1.46 7.81 10.95
N GLN A 318 0.75 7.59 9.84
CA GLN A 318 -0.68 7.79 9.68
C GLN A 318 -1.36 6.44 9.42
N SER A 319 -2.10 5.94 10.40
CA SER A 319 -3.02 4.82 10.19
C SER A 319 -4.17 5.25 9.27
N VAL A 320 -4.56 4.39 8.32
CA VAL A 320 -5.69 4.64 7.42
C VAL A 320 -6.99 4.75 8.22
N GLY A 321 -7.16 3.94 9.25
CA GLY A 321 -8.33 3.94 10.12
C GLY A 321 -8.21 4.88 11.33
N GLY A 322 -7.01 5.27 11.74
CA GLY A 322 -6.74 5.79 13.08
C GLY A 322 -6.00 7.14 13.15
N PRO A 323 -5.59 7.53 14.37
CA PRO A 323 -4.84 8.76 14.58
C PRO A 323 -3.41 8.64 14.03
N ALA A 324 -2.80 9.81 13.78
CA ALA A 324 -1.39 9.90 13.41
C ALA A 324 -0.49 10.01 14.64
N VAL A 325 0.74 9.50 14.51
CA VAL A 325 1.84 9.74 15.44
C VAL A 325 2.92 10.51 14.70
N SER A 326 3.38 11.62 15.28
CA SER A 326 4.42 12.46 14.68
C SER A 326 5.69 12.43 15.52
N MET A 327 6.82 12.45 14.84
CA MET A 327 8.14 12.56 15.45
C MET A 327 9.05 13.44 14.61
N ARG A 328 10.05 14.04 15.27
CA ARG A 328 11.11 14.77 14.59
C ARG A 328 11.88 13.81 13.67
N ALA A 329 12.12 14.20 12.43
CA ALA A 329 13.00 13.49 11.50
C ALA A 329 14.45 13.97 11.68
N PRO A 330 15.46 13.29 11.09
CA PRO A 330 16.77 13.87 10.89
C PRO A 330 16.67 15.24 10.21
N ASP A 331 17.57 16.15 10.58
CA ASP A 331 17.61 17.47 9.95
C ASP A 331 17.86 17.33 8.45
N ASP A 332 17.28 18.24 7.66
CA ASP A 332 17.40 18.23 6.19
C ASP A 332 17.04 16.91 5.49
N ALA A 333 16.16 16.12 6.09
CA ALA A 333 15.52 14.98 5.46
C ALA A 333 14.85 15.36 4.12
N VAL A 334 15.15 14.60 3.07
CA VAL A 334 14.65 14.82 1.70
C VAL A 334 13.87 13.64 1.14
N ALA A 335 14.17 12.40 1.56
CA ALA A 335 13.46 11.22 1.06
C ALA A 335 13.16 10.21 2.19
N ILE A 336 12.16 9.36 1.95
CA ILE A 336 11.66 8.38 2.91
C ILE A 336 11.40 7.05 2.21
N ALA A 337 11.77 5.94 2.86
CA ALA A 337 11.40 4.59 2.46
C ALA A 337 10.79 3.81 3.63
N GLY A 338 9.81 2.97 3.33
CA GLY A 338 9.09 2.17 4.32
C GLY A 338 9.73 0.81 4.55
N GLY A 339 9.63 0.30 5.79
CA GLY A 339 9.99 -1.06 6.17
C GLY A 339 8.78 -2.00 6.10
N ASN A 340 8.52 -2.78 7.16
CA ASN A 340 7.43 -3.77 7.18
C ASN A 340 6.41 -3.54 8.31
N GLU A 341 6.60 -2.50 9.12
CA GLU A 341 5.80 -2.18 10.29
C GLU A 341 6.06 -0.74 10.76
N SER A 342 5.16 -0.20 11.58
CA SER A 342 5.41 1.03 12.37
C SER A 342 6.76 0.99 13.08
N GLY A 343 7.47 2.12 13.09
CA GLY A 343 8.81 2.19 13.67
C GLY A 343 9.93 1.66 12.79
N THR A 344 9.66 1.23 11.56
CA THR A 344 10.68 0.75 10.60
C THR A 344 10.82 1.66 9.38
N VAL A 345 10.99 2.96 9.61
CA VAL A 345 11.21 3.95 8.54
C VAL A 345 12.70 4.11 8.21
N ARG A 346 12.99 4.44 6.96
CA ARG A 346 14.28 4.96 6.49
C ARG A 346 14.12 6.39 6.02
N VAL A 347 15.05 7.25 6.40
CA VAL A 347 15.09 8.65 5.96
C VAL A 347 16.47 8.94 5.39
N LEU A 348 16.49 9.52 4.20
CA LEU A 348 17.70 10.04 3.57
C LEU A 348 17.71 11.56 3.71
N ASP A 349 18.82 12.11 4.19
CA ASP A 349 19.04 13.56 4.25
C ASP A 349 19.74 14.11 3.00
N ALA A 350 19.77 15.44 2.90
CA ALA A 350 20.39 16.13 1.77
C ALA A 350 21.93 15.97 1.70
N SER A 351 22.59 15.47 2.74
CA SER A 351 24.03 15.22 2.78
C SER A 351 24.41 13.83 2.29
N GLY A 352 23.42 12.96 2.06
CA GLY A 352 23.60 11.58 1.64
C GLY A 352 23.74 10.60 2.81
N GLU A 353 23.36 11.01 4.03
CA GLU A 353 23.32 10.14 5.19
C GLU A 353 21.94 9.47 5.28
N LEU A 354 21.94 8.13 5.34
CA LEU A 354 20.74 7.33 5.47
C LEU A 354 20.56 6.94 6.94
N PHE A 355 19.39 7.25 7.48
CA PHE A 355 19.01 6.95 8.87
C PHE A 355 17.97 5.83 8.92
N GLY A 356 18.12 4.97 9.92
CA GLY A 356 17.10 4.02 10.34
C GLY A 356 16.42 4.46 11.62
N GLN A 357 15.09 4.34 11.66
CA GLN A 357 14.31 4.56 12.88
C GLN A 357 14.51 3.41 13.88
N ARG A 358 14.66 3.75 15.15
CA ARG A 358 14.61 2.83 16.30
C ARG A 358 13.78 3.45 17.41
N GLY A 359 12.50 3.11 17.45
CA GLY A 359 11.54 3.77 18.34
C GLY A 359 11.41 5.25 17.98
N ALA A 360 11.69 6.14 18.94
CA ALA A 360 11.66 7.59 18.72
C ALA A 360 13.00 8.19 18.25
N ALA A 361 14.04 7.37 18.09
CA ALA A 361 15.39 7.83 17.73
C ALA A 361 15.75 7.47 16.29
N TRP A 362 16.69 8.23 15.73
CA TRP A 362 17.28 7.98 14.42
C TRP A 362 18.74 7.61 14.60
N SER A 363 19.20 6.61 13.85
CA SER A 363 20.61 6.21 13.84
C SER A 363 21.08 6.12 12.40
N PRO A 364 22.26 6.65 12.08
CA PRO A 364 22.82 6.51 10.75
C PRO A 364 23.14 5.03 10.48
N ILE A 365 22.88 4.60 9.25
CA ILE A 365 23.10 3.22 8.79
C ILE A 365 23.99 3.13 7.55
N ALA A 366 24.07 4.19 6.75
CA ALA A 366 24.96 4.31 5.60
C ALA A 366 25.22 5.79 5.27
N SER A 367 26.35 6.06 4.63
CA SER A 367 26.71 7.35 4.04
C SER A 367 26.80 7.23 2.52
N ASP A 368 27.00 8.36 1.84
CA ASP A 368 27.22 8.41 0.40
C ASP A 368 26.07 7.80 -0.41
N VAL A 369 24.85 7.89 0.14
CA VAL A 369 23.61 7.45 -0.50
C VAL A 369 23.04 8.62 -1.29
N SER A 370 22.87 8.47 -2.59
CA SER A 370 22.27 9.51 -3.45
C SER A 370 20.76 9.36 -3.58
N LEU A 371 20.25 8.13 -3.41
CA LEU A 371 18.82 7.82 -3.54
C LEU A 371 18.45 6.64 -2.64
N VAL A 372 17.30 6.73 -1.99
CA VAL A 372 16.64 5.59 -1.35
C VAL A 372 15.41 5.20 -2.15
N ALA A 373 15.36 3.96 -2.62
CA ALA A 373 14.30 3.45 -3.48
C ALA A 373 13.15 2.85 -2.67
N VAL A 374 11.98 2.77 -3.30
CA VAL A 374 10.78 2.13 -2.76
C VAL A 374 10.64 0.72 -3.34
N GLN A 375 10.14 -0.21 -2.53
CA GLN A 375 9.82 -1.57 -2.94
C GLN A 375 8.30 -1.74 -2.94
N GLN A 376 7.74 -2.27 -4.04
CA GLN A 376 6.31 -2.55 -4.12
C GLN A 376 5.93 -3.87 -3.41
N GLY A 377 6.87 -4.80 -3.26
CA GLY A 377 6.69 -6.07 -2.58
C GLY A 377 7.98 -6.88 -2.52
N SER A 378 7.87 -8.16 -2.20
CA SER A 378 8.93 -9.16 -2.37
C SER A 378 8.50 -10.27 -3.34
N PRO A 379 9.45 -10.92 -4.03
CA PRO A 379 9.16 -12.12 -4.81
C PRO A 379 8.56 -13.21 -3.91
N ASP A 380 7.74 -14.08 -4.51
CA ASP A 380 7.18 -15.25 -3.82
C ASP A 380 8.23 -16.33 -3.48
#